data_AF-A0A0F9GB33-F1
#
_entry.id   AF-A0A0F9GB33-F1
#
_cell.length_a   1.000
_cell.length_b   1.000
_cell.length_c   1.000
_cell.angle_alpha   90.00
_cell.angle_beta   90.00
_cell.angle_gamma   90.00
#
_symmetry.space_group_name_H-M   'P 1'
#
loop_
_entity.id
_entity.type
_entity.pdbx_description
1 polymer ?
#
loop_
_entity_poly.entity_id
_entity_poly.type
_entity_poly.pdbx_seq_one_letter_code
_entity_poly.pdbx_strand_id
1 'polypeptide(L)'
;MAKKVIDKQQYINLWNDNKTHLEISQVFGIGERTSQAYAQKLKGEGAIDERLVDIRDSKVKQREKDLKRIERKDLREMARIENAVVEIQSELIKLIDKKVIPKKVFVGKTIRTNKKVGAIVHLSDLHFNELISLMFNQYDFTVASKRLRKFVKSIKIYLKANGVKDICVAMTGDLLNSDRRLDEILSQATNRAKAVMLSVMLLEQVLLDLSKDFNISVASVIGNESRITEDIGWCEDVASDNYDFIIHQFLKKLFVNSKIKFFDGQATEQVVELAGQYILLVHGNQVKKSKMEQSIQSIIGKWSANGVKIDFVISGHLHSCRIGDYFARSASLGGGNAYSNDALQLYSRASQNLHIFFSDGNRDSIKIDLQNVEDIVPYPIVKELEAYNAKSADKAKKKTTVHKIVI
;
A
#
# COMPACT_ATOMS: atom_id res chain seq x y z
N MET A 1 24.96 -16.24 -83.58
CA MET A 1 23.96 -15.76 -82.61
C MET A 1 22.98 -14.84 -83.32
N ALA A 2 21.68 -15.13 -83.23
CA ALA A 2 20.63 -14.38 -83.92
C ALA A 2 20.58 -12.92 -83.44
N LYS A 3 20.56 -11.95 -84.35
CA LYS A 3 20.29 -10.54 -84.02
C LYS A 3 18.88 -10.46 -83.44
N LYS A 4 18.74 -10.19 -82.13
CA LYS A 4 17.44 -9.85 -81.53
C LYS A 4 16.96 -8.56 -82.18
N VAL A 5 15.80 -8.61 -82.83
CA VAL A 5 15.19 -7.47 -83.51
C VAL A 5 14.46 -6.63 -82.46
N ILE A 6 14.84 -5.36 -82.31
CA ILE A 6 14.13 -4.40 -81.47
C ILE A 6 12.96 -3.84 -82.28
N ASP A 7 11.73 -4.06 -81.82
CA ASP A 7 10.54 -3.43 -82.42
C ASP A 7 10.54 -1.94 -82.07
N LYS A 8 10.63 -1.11 -83.12
CA LYS A 8 10.67 0.35 -83.01
C LYS A 8 9.41 0.92 -82.36
N GLN A 9 8.22 0.41 -82.70
CA GLN A 9 6.97 0.95 -82.17
C GLN A 9 6.78 0.58 -80.70
N GLN A 10 7.13 -0.65 -80.34
CA GLN A 10 7.08 -1.09 -78.94
C GLN A 10 8.09 -0.34 -78.07
N TYR A 11 9.29 -0.03 -78.60
CA TYR A 11 10.29 0.78 -77.90
C TYR A 11 9.78 2.20 -77.64
N ILE A 12 9.17 2.82 -78.65
CA ILE A 12 8.59 4.17 -78.55
C ILE A 12 7.42 4.19 -77.54
N ASN A 13 6.56 3.17 -77.54
CA ASN A 13 5.46 3.07 -76.57
C ASN A 13 6.00 2.95 -75.13
N LEU A 14 6.98 2.08 -74.89
CA LEU A 14 7.60 1.94 -73.55
C LEU A 14 8.35 3.21 -73.12
N TRP A 15 8.91 3.95 -74.08
CA TRP A 15 9.52 5.25 -73.84
C TRP A 15 8.49 6.30 -73.41
N ASN A 16 7.36 6.36 -74.13
CA ASN A 16 6.25 7.28 -73.86
C ASN A 16 5.51 6.92 -72.56
N ASP A 17 5.46 5.65 -72.19
CA ASP A 17 4.98 5.13 -70.89
C ASP A 17 5.97 5.38 -69.73
N ASN A 18 7.01 6.17 -69.99
CA ASN A 18 7.94 6.68 -68.99
C ASN A 18 8.86 5.63 -68.34
N LYS A 19 9.07 4.48 -68.98
CA LYS A 19 10.01 3.46 -68.50
C LYS A 19 11.47 3.89 -68.68
N THR A 20 12.33 3.48 -67.76
CA THR A 20 13.78 3.73 -67.77
C THR A 20 14.48 2.87 -68.82
N HIS A 21 15.70 3.25 -69.24
CA HIS A 21 16.49 2.45 -70.17
C HIS A 21 16.75 1.02 -69.68
N LEU A 22 16.90 0.85 -68.36
CA LEU A 22 17.06 -0.44 -67.70
C LEU A 22 15.79 -1.30 -67.86
N GLU A 23 14.62 -0.76 -67.55
CA GLU A 23 13.33 -1.47 -67.69
C GLU A 23 13.05 -1.82 -69.15
N ILE A 24 13.33 -0.91 -70.09
CA ILE A 24 13.19 -1.18 -71.53
C ILE A 24 14.18 -2.26 -71.98
N SER A 25 15.42 -2.25 -71.47
CA SER A 25 16.44 -3.25 -71.82
C SER A 25 16.04 -4.67 -71.37
N GLN A 26 15.37 -4.78 -70.22
CA GLN A 26 14.85 -6.03 -69.69
C GLN A 26 13.72 -6.58 -70.58
N VAL A 27 12.83 -5.72 -71.10
CA VAL A 27 11.72 -6.13 -71.97
C VAL A 27 12.22 -6.73 -73.30
N PHE A 28 13.25 -6.14 -73.91
CA PHE A 28 13.82 -6.64 -75.17
C PHE A 28 14.95 -7.67 -74.98
N GLY A 29 15.34 -7.96 -73.73
CA GLY A 29 16.45 -8.84 -73.39
C GLY A 29 17.77 -8.40 -74.03
N ILE A 30 18.04 -7.10 -74.01
CA ILE A 30 19.26 -6.44 -74.51
C ILE A 30 20.02 -5.79 -73.34
N GLY A 31 21.28 -5.40 -73.54
CA GLY A 31 22.02 -4.64 -72.53
C GLY A 31 21.53 -3.19 -72.40
N GLU A 32 21.64 -2.61 -71.20
CA GLU A 32 21.22 -1.22 -70.94
C GLU A 32 21.93 -0.22 -71.87
N ARG A 33 23.23 -0.39 -72.11
CA ARG A 33 23.99 0.43 -73.07
C ARG A 33 23.47 0.31 -74.51
N THR A 34 22.99 -0.88 -74.89
CA THR A 34 22.37 -1.12 -76.21
C THR A 34 21.02 -0.42 -76.30
N SER A 35 20.23 -0.43 -75.23
CA SER A 35 18.98 0.35 -75.12
C SER A 35 19.25 1.86 -75.22
N GLN A 36 20.27 2.37 -74.51
CA GLN A 36 20.67 3.78 -74.59
C GLN A 36 21.10 4.19 -75.99
N ALA A 37 21.94 3.38 -76.65
CA ALA A 37 22.38 3.62 -78.03
C ALA A 37 21.19 3.59 -79.02
N TYR A 38 20.22 2.69 -78.81
CA TYR A 38 19.02 2.61 -79.65
C TYR A 38 18.10 3.82 -79.46
N ALA A 39 17.91 4.29 -78.22
CA ALA A 39 17.22 5.55 -77.96
C ALA A 39 17.93 6.74 -78.62
N GLN A 40 19.26 6.79 -78.59
CA GLN A 40 20.04 7.86 -79.23
C GLN A 40 19.87 7.84 -80.76
N LYS A 41 19.78 6.65 -81.36
CA LYS A 41 19.45 6.51 -82.79
C LYS A 41 18.03 7.00 -83.09
N LEU A 42 17.03 6.60 -82.29
CA LEU A 42 15.64 7.05 -82.45
C LEU A 42 15.46 8.56 -82.22
N LYS A 43 16.30 9.17 -81.36
CA LYS A 43 16.40 10.62 -81.21
C LYS A 43 16.89 11.30 -82.49
N GLY A 44 17.96 10.77 -83.10
CA GLY A 44 18.49 11.28 -84.37
C GLY A 44 17.50 11.16 -85.54
N GLU A 45 16.56 10.21 -85.45
CA GLU A 45 15.46 10.01 -86.40
C GLU A 45 14.20 10.85 -86.08
N GLY A 46 14.20 11.65 -85.01
CA GLY A 46 13.05 12.46 -84.58
C GLY A 46 11.87 11.66 -84.06
N ALA A 47 12.05 10.37 -83.78
CA ALA A 47 10.98 9.45 -83.38
C ALA A 47 10.64 9.51 -81.87
N ILE A 48 11.45 10.22 -81.08
CA ILE A 48 11.34 10.33 -79.62
C ILE A 48 11.73 11.75 -79.17
N ASP A 49 10.93 12.37 -78.28
CA ASP A 49 11.05 13.78 -77.84
C ASP A 49 12.11 13.99 -76.72
N GLU A 50 12.94 15.03 -76.89
CA GLU A 50 13.99 15.50 -75.97
C GLU A 50 13.40 16.07 -74.66
N ARG A 51 12.22 16.72 -74.72
CA ARG A 51 11.56 17.35 -73.57
C ARG A 51 11.26 16.39 -72.42
N LEU A 52 11.01 15.12 -72.71
CA LEU A 52 10.65 14.13 -71.69
C LEU A 52 11.82 13.80 -70.75
N VAL A 53 13.07 13.91 -71.22
CA VAL A 53 14.27 13.68 -70.40
C VAL A 53 14.53 14.88 -69.48
N ASP A 54 14.43 16.10 -70.01
CA ASP A 54 14.60 17.32 -69.22
C ASP A 54 13.54 17.45 -68.12
N ILE A 55 12.31 17.02 -68.40
CA ILE A 55 11.23 16.96 -67.40
C ILE A 55 11.56 15.96 -66.28
N ARG A 56 12.21 14.83 -66.57
CA ARG A 56 12.63 13.84 -65.55
C ARG A 56 13.69 14.43 -64.63
N ASP A 57 14.74 15.01 -65.19
CA ASP A 57 15.84 15.61 -64.41
C ASP A 57 15.35 16.81 -63.59
N SER A 58 14.43 17.61 -64.15
CA SER A 58 13.79 18.72 -63.43
C SER A 58 12.94 18.23 -62.25
N LYS A 59 12.16 17.15 -62.41
CA LYS A 59 11.35 16.56 -61.33
C LYS A 59 12.22 15.98 -60.20
N VAL A 60 13.31 15.31 -60.53
CA VAL A 60 14.25 14.77 -59.52
C VAL A 60 14.91 15.92 -58.75
N LYS A 61 15.43 16.93 -59.45
CA LYS A 61 16.02 18.13 -58.83
C LYS A 61 15.02 18.89 -57.97
N GLN A 62 13.76 18.97 -58.38
CA GLN A 62 12.70 19.61 -57.60
C GLN A 62 12.40 18.82 -56.32
N ARG A 63 12.29 17.49 -56.40
CA ARG A 63 12.09 16.63 -55.22
C ARG A 63 13.24 16.75 -54.22
N GLU A 64 14.48 16.79 -54.68
CA GLU A 64 15.64 17.01 -53.82
C GLU A 64 15.63 18.39 -53.13
N LYS A 65 15.20 19.43 -53.85
CA LYS A 65 15.03 20.78 -53.28
C LYS A 65 13.95 20.78 -52.19
N ASP A 66 12.85 20.08 -52.40
CA ASP A 66 11.76 19.99 -51.43
C ASP A 66 12.18 19.20 -50.18
N LEU A 67 12.93 18.10 -50.33
CA LEU A 67 13.52 17.36 -49.20
C LEU A 67 14.48 18.23 -48.40
N LYS A 68 15.41 18.94 -49.07
CA LYS A 68 16.33 19.89 -48.42
C LYS A 68 15.58 21.04 -47.74
N ARG A 69 14.43 21.45 -48.26
CA ARG A 69 13.60 22.50 -47.64
C ARG A 69 12.99 22.03 -46.32
N ILE A 70 12.50 20.79 -46.27
CA ILE A 70 11.96 20.16 -45.05
C ILE A 70 13.07 20.00 -44.01
N GLU A 71 14.19 19.39 -44.40
CA GLU A 71 15.35 19.19 -43.52
C GLU A 71 15.86 20.51 -42.93
N ARG A 72 15.99 21.55 -43.76
CA ARG A 72 16.37 22.89 -43.28
C ARG A 72 15.31 23.53 -42.39
N LYS A 73 14.03 23.20 -42.54
CA LYS A 73 12.97 23.68 -41.64
C LYS A 73 13.13 23.03 -40.27
N ASP A 74 13.33 21.73 -40.22
CA ASP A 74 13.49 20.98 -38.98
C ASP A 74 14.76 21.41 -38.24
N LEU A 75 15.88 21.61 -38.95
CA LEU A 75 17.12 22.14 -38.38
C LEU A 75 16.95 23.55 -37.80
N ARG A 76 16.18 24.42 -38.44
CA ARG A 76 15.88 25.77 -37.90
C ARG A 76 15.03 25.71 -36.65
N GLU A 77 14.12 24.75 -36.57
CA GLU A 77 13.26 24.56 -35.40
C GLU A 77 14.06 24.02 -34.22
N MET A 78 14.93 23.02 -34.45
CA MET A 78 15.89 22.52 -33.45
C MET A 78 16.83 23.63 -32.95
N ALA A 79 17.42 24.42 -33.86
CA ALA A 79 18.32 25.51 -33.49
C ALA A 79 17.61 26.59 -32.63
N ARG A 80 16.31 26.85 -32.84
CA ARG A 80 15.54 27.79 -32.01
C ARG A 80 15.33 27.26 -30.60
N ILE A 81 15.00 25.96 -30.47
CA ILE A 81 14.86 25.30 -29.17
C ILE A 81 16.20 25.32 -28.43
N GLU A 82 17.28 24.98 -29.12
CA GLU A 82 18.62 24.96 -28.54
C GLU A 82 19.05 26.35 -28.06
N ASN A 83 18.85 27.39 -28.87
CA ASN A 83 19.13 28.77 -28.47
C ASN A 83 18.33 29.18 -27.22
N ALA A 84 17.04 28.82 -27.13
CA ALA A 84 16.22 29.11 -25.96
C ALA A 84 16.72 28.38 -24.71
N VAL A 85 17.14 27.11 -24.85
CA VAL A 85 17.71 26.33 -23.74
C VAL A 85 19.02 26.93 -23.26
N VAL A 86 19.90 27.33 -24.18
CA VAL A 86 21.19 27.98 -23.85
C VAL A 86 20.96 29.30 -23.13
N GLU A 87 19.99 30.10 -23.58
CA GLU A 87 19.67 31.38 -22.93
C GLU A 87 19.12 31.17 -21.51
N ILE A 88 18.20 30.22 -21.32
CA ILE A 88 17.68 29.82 -20.00
C ILE A 88 18.82 29.34 -19.08
N GLN A 89 19.71 28.48 -19.59
CA GLN A 89 20.86 27.99 -18.82
C GLN A 89 21.78 29.15 -18.41
N SER A 90 22.05 30.08 -19.34
CA SER A 90 22.92 31.23 -19.06
C SER A 90 22.34 32.13 -17.98
N GLU A 91 21.02 32.36 -17.96
CA GLU A 91 20.38 33.16 -16.92
C GLU A 91 20.26 32.42 -15.59
N LEU A 92 20.02 31.11 -15.61
CA LEU A 92 20.07 30.29 -14.39
C LEU A 92 21.45 30.35 -13.73
N ILE A 93 22.54 30.23 -14.51
CA ILE A 93 23.91 30.35 -14.01
C ILE A 93 24.12 31.73 -13.39
N LYS A 94 23.75 32.83 -14.08
CA LYS A 94 23.86 34.19 -13.54
C LYS A 94 23.07 34.39 -12.24
N LEU A 95 21.88 33.81 -12.12
CA LEU A 95 21.07 33.86 -10.91
C LEU A 95 21.69 33.07 -9.76
N ILE A 96 22.27 31.90 -10.06
CA ILE A 96 22.97 31.06 -9.08
C ILE A 96 24.25 31.75 -8.61
N ASP A 97 25.05 32.32 -9.51
CA ASP A 97 26.30 33.02 -9.17
C ASP A 97 26.06 34.26 -8.32
N LYS A 98 24.91 34.93 -8.51
CA LYS A 98 24.47 36.06 -7.67
C LYS A 98 23.86 35.62 -6.34
N LYS A 99 23.52 34.34 -6.17
CA LYS A 99 22.87 33.84 -4.97
C LYS A 99 23.89 33.72 -3.85
N VAL A 100 23.86 34.69 -2.94
CA VAL A 100 24.58 34.60 -1.68
C VAL A 100 23.86 33.61 -0.77
N ILE A 101 24.57 32.57 -0.31
CA ILE A 101 24.05 31.66 0.72
C ILE A 101 23.71 32.52 1.95
N PRO A 102 22.45 32.52 2.44
CA PRO A 102 22.08 33.33 3.60
C PRO A 102 22.95 32.95 4.79
N LYS A 103 23.76 33.89 5.29
CA LYS A 103 24.65 33.67 6.45
C LYS A 103 23.89 33.34 7.74
N LYS A 104 22.59 33.61 7.78
CA LYS A 104 21.72 33.29 8.91
C LYS A 104 20.76 32.18 8.50
N VAL A 105 20.98 31.00 9.08
CA VAL A 105 19.99 29.94 9.15
C VAL A 105 18.75 30.50 9.84
N PHE A 106 17.56 30.07 9.40
CA PHE A 106 16.27 30.46 9.98
C PHE A 106 16.33 30.39 11.51
N VAL A 107 16.27 31.54 12.18
CA VAL A 107 16.12 31.63 13.63
C VAL A 107 14.64 31.43 13.92
N GLY A 108 14.21 30.16 13.87
CA GLY A 108 12.83 29.82 14.13
C GLY A 108 12.42 30.27 15.52
N LYS A 109 11.20 30.84 15.63
CA LYS A 109 10.57 31.02 16.94
C LYS A 109 10.55 29.67 17.65
N THR A 110 10.82 29.66 18.95
CA THR A 110 10.71 28.47 19.79
C THR A 110 9.34 27.83 19.54
N ILE A 111 9.33 26.55 19.13
CA ILE A 111 8.11 25.81 18.85
C ILE A 111 7.32 25.73 20.16
N ARG A 112 6.25 26.53 20.29
CA ARG A 112 5.34 26.46 21.44
C ARG A 112 4.25 25.44 21.15
N THR A 113 4.25 24.33 21.87
CA THR A 113 3.22 23.28 21.80
C THR A 113 2.04 23.65 22.71
N ASN A 114 1.30 24.71 22.38
CA ASN A 114 0.04 25.06 23.06
C ASN A 114 -1.18 24.31 22.49
N LYS A 115 -0.98 23.31 21.64
CA LYS A 115 -2.08 22.58 20.98
C LYS A 115 -2.60 21.50 21.92
N LYS A 116 -3.91 21.31 21.96
CA LYS A 116 -4.49 20.11 22.60
C LYS A 116 -4.12 18.93 21.69
N VAL A 117 -3.46 17.94 22.27
CA VAL A 117 -2.98 16.75 21.54
C VAL A 117 -3.59 15.52 22.17
N GLY A 118 -4.13 14.63 21.35
CA GLY A 118 -4.61 13.30 21.75
C GLY A 118 -3.99 12.24 20.86
N ALA A 119 -4.03 10.98 21.28
CA ALA A 119 -3.52 9.89 20.46
C ALA A 119 -4.42 8.66 20.49
N ILE A 120 -4.40 7.89 19.41
CA ILE A 120 -4.96 6.55 19.33
C ILE A 120 -3.81 5.54 19.32
N VAL A 121 -3.80 4.69 20.33
CA VAL A 121 -3.01 3.46 20.36
C VAL A 121 -3.82 2.38 19.67
N HIS A 122 -3.44 2.04 18.44
CA HIS A 122 -4.23 1.17 17.58
C HIS A 122 -3.72 -0.27 17.69
N LEU A 123 -4.54 -1.12 18.29
CA LEU A 123 -4.36 -2.57 18.38
C LEU A 123 -5.32 -3.25 17.42
N SER A 124 -4.79 -4.04 16.50
CA SER A 124 -5.59 -4.68 15.45
C SER A 124 -5.03 -6.05 15.14
N ASP A 125 -5.90 -7.02 14.80
CA ASP A 125 -5.48 -8.34 14.33
C ASP A 125 -4.41 -8.94 15.27
N LEU A 126 -4.74 -9.02 16.57
CA LEU A 126 -3.81 -9.55 17.57
C LEU A 126 -3.69 -11.07 17.44
N HIS A 127 -4.73 -11.75 16.97
CA HIS A 127 -4.73 -13.20 16.73
C HIS A 127 -4.18 -14.01 17.91
N PHE A 128 -4.50 -13.60 19.14
CA PHE A 128 -4.15 -14.39 20.30
C PHE A 128 -4.66 -15.82 20.11
N ASN A 129 -3.90 -16.78 20.62
CA ASN A 129 -4.08 -18.22 20.40
C ASN A 129 -3.52 -18.77 19.07
N GLU A 130 -3.14 -17.94 18.09
CA GLU A 130 -2.47 -18.44 16.88
C GLU A 130 -1.03 -18.90 17.18
N LEU A 131 -0.66 -20.07 16.67
CA LEU A 131 0.69 -20.60 16.65
C LEU A 131 1.28 -20.42 15.24
N ILE A 132 2.29 -19.57 15.12
CA ILE A 132 3.04 -19.40 13.88
C ILE A 132 4.45 -19.95 14.09
N SER A 133 4.88 -20.85 13.22
CA SER A 133 6.23 -21.42 13.21
C SER A 133 6.78 -21.46 11.79
N LEU A 134 7.15 -20.30 11.27
CA LEU A 134 7.81 -20.12 9.97
C LEU A 134 9.29 -19.77 10.17
N MET A 135 10.11 -20.01 9.14
CA MET A 135 11.55 -19.70 9.18
C MET A 135 11.84 -18.23 9.56
N PHE A 136 10.97 -17.31 9.14
CA PHE A 136 11.15 -15.86 9.32
C PHE A 136 10.21 -15.26 10.37
N ASN A 137 9.27 -16.03 10.92
CA ASN A 137 8.28 -15.53 11.87
C ASN A 137 7.85 -16.60 12.86
N GLN A 138 7.83 -16.24 14.13
CA GLN A 138 7.27 -17.05 15.20
C GLN A 138 6.20 -16.27 15.94
N TYR A 139 5.16 -16.97 16.39
CA TYR A 139 4.11 -16.37 17.18
C TYR A 139 3.48 -17.39 18.13
N ASP A 140 3.37 -16.99 19.38
CA ASP A 140 2.68 -17.66 20.47
C ASP A 140 2.33 -16.58 21.52
N PHE A 141 1.73 -16.95 22.66
CA PHE A 141 1.41 -15.96 23.71
C PHE A 141 2.65 -15.26 24.28
N THR A 142 3.78 -15.96 24.37
CA THR A 142 5.05 -15.38 24.85
C THR A 142 5.57 -14.31 23.88
N VAL A 143 5.59 -14.60 22.59
CA VAL A 143 5.99 -13.65 21.54
C VAL A 143 4.99 -12.49 21.47
N ALA A 144 3.68 -12.76 21.53
CA ALA A 144 2.64 -11.73 21.58
C ALA A 144 2.87 -10.75 22.74
N SER A 145 3.15 -11.28 23.93
CA SER A 145 3.48 -10.51 25.12
C SER A 145 4.73 -9.63 24.93
N LYS A 146 5.81 -10.18 24.35
CA LYS A 146 7.00 -9.40 24.02
C LYS A 146 6.70 -8.30 23.00
N ARG A 147 5.93 -8.60 21.95
CA ARG A 147 5.55 -7.63 20.91
C ARG A 147 4.70 -6.50 21.48
N LEU A 148 3.72 -6.80 22.32
CA LEU A 148 2.94 -5.79 23.04
C LEU A 148 3.83 -4.94 23.96
N ARG A 149 4.79 -5.56 24.66
CA ARG A 149 5.74 -4.80 25.50
C ARG A 149 6.61 -3.87 24.67
N LYS A 150 7.14 -4.35 23.54
CA LYS A 150 7.91 -3.52 22.60
C LYS A 150 7.06 -2.37 22.09
N PHE A 151 5.83 -2.65 21.66
CA PHE A 151 4.89 -1.65 21.17
C PHE A 151 4.65 -0.55 22.20
N VAL A 152 4.27 -0.92 23.43
CA VAL A 152 4.06 0.04 24.54
C VAL A 152 5.31 0.88 24.83
N LYS A 153 6.50 0.27 24.87
CA LYS A 153 7.76 1.00 25.05
C LYS A 153 8.01 2.00 23.93
N SER A 154 7.81 1.59 22.67
CA SER A 154 8.03 2.44 21.50
C SER A 154 7.04 3.61 21.46
N ILE A 155 5.74 3.37 21.66
CA ILE A 155 4.73 4.45 21.61
C ILE A 155 4.91 5.44 22.76
N LYS A 156 5.36 5.01 23.94
CA LYS A 156 5.64 5.92 25.07
C LYS A 156 6.65 7.01 24.69
N ILE A 157 7.64 6.69 23.85
CA ILE A 157 8.63 7.66 23.36
C ILE A 157 7.93 8.72 22.50
N TYR A 158 7.15 8.31 21.50
CA TYR A 158 6.43 9.22 20.61
C TYR A 158 5.39 10.07 21.33
N LEU A 159 4.62 9.45 22.24
CA LEU A 159 3.60 10.15 23.03
C LEU A 159 4.21 11.21 23.93
N LYS A 160 5.30 10.88 24.66
CA LYS A 160 6.00 11.83 25.52
C LYS A 160 6.67 12.95 24.73
N ALA A 161 7.29 12.62 23.59
CA ALA A 161 7.89 13.61 22.70
C ALA A 161 6.87 14.64 22.17
N ASN A 162 5.63 14.23 21.96
CA ASN A 162 4.53 15.09 21.50
C ASN A 162 3.70 15.70 22.65
N GLY A 163 4.06 15.46 23.92
CA GLY A 163 3.35 15.99 25.07
C GLY A 163 1.92 15.45 25.24
N VAL A 164 1.63 14.26 24.71
CA VAL A 164 0.31 13.63 24.80
C VAL A 164 0.04 13.19 26.24
N LYS A 165 -1.16 13.50 26.75
CA LYS A 165 -1.64 13.06 28.07
C LYS A 165 -2.84 12.14 27.99
N ASP A 166 -3.72 12.38 27.03
CA ASP A 166 -4.95 11.63 26.83
C ASP A 166 -4.81 10.71 25.62
N ILE A 167 -5.02 9.41 25.84
CA ILE A 167 -4.94 8.39 24.80
C ILE A 167 -6.23 7.57 24.75
N CYS A 168 -6.62 7.17 23.53
CA CYS A 168 -7.61 6.15 23.31
C CYS A 168 -6.90 4.87 22.83
N VAL A 169 -7.09 3.76 23.55
CA VAL A 169 -6.69 2.43 23.08
C VAL A 169 -7.83 1.90 22.22
N ALA A 170 -7.62 1.88 20.91
CA ALA A 170 -8.58 1.41 19.93
C ALA A 170 -8.25 -0.03 19.54
N MET A 171 -9.18 -0.95 19.83
CA MET A 171 -9.09 -2.35 19.42
C MET A 171 -9.98 -2.58 18.19
N THR A 172 -9.39 -2.76 17.02
CA THR A 172 -10.15 -2.83 15.75
C THR A 172 -10.44 -4.26 15.29
N GLY A 173 -10.70 -5.16 16.24
CA GLY A 173 -11.14 -6.53 15.98
C GLY A 173 -10.03 -7.54 15.72
N ASP A 174 -10.44 -8.80 15.64
CA ASP A 174 -9.59 -9.99 15.47
C ASP A 174 -8.55 -10.11 16.57
N LEU A 175 -9.00 -9.98 17.83
CA LEU A 175 -8.14 -10.15 18.99
C LEU A 175 -7.81 -11.63 19.21
N LEU A 176 -8.73 -12.54 18.86
CA LEU A 176 -8.57 -13.98 18.99
C LEU A 176 -8.52 -14.65 17.61
N ASN A 177 -7.65 -15.66 17.48
CA ASN A 177 -7.51 -16.46 16.27
C ASN A 177 -8.82 -17.17 15.91
N SER A 178 -9.01 -17.33 14.60
CA SER A 178 -10.10 -18.07 13.98
C SER A 178 -10.05 -19.58 14.29
N ASP A 179 -11.19 -20.24 14.14
CA ASP A 179 -11.37 -21.69 14.12
C ASP A 179 -12.18 -22.15 12.90
N ARG A 180 -12.25 -21.32 11.85
CA ARG A 180 -13.04 -21.62 10.64
C ARG A 180 -12.42 -22.70 9.78
N ARG A 181 -11.09 -22.67 9.67
CA ARG A 181 -10.33 -23.58 8.80
C ARG A 181 -9.58 -24.58 9.65
N LEU A 182 -9.39 -25.77 9.11
CA LEU A 182 -8.65 -26.83 9.81
C LEU A 182 -7.24 -26.37 10.21
N ASP A 183 -6.55 -25.64 9.33
CA ASP A 183 -5.22 -25.08 9.62
C ASP A 183 -5.25 -24.11 10.80
N GLU A 184 -6.28 -23.26 10.89
CA GLU A 184 -6.45 -22.30 11.98
C GLU A 184 -6.73 -23.02 13.31
N ILE A 185 -7.54 -24.09 13.30
CA ILE A 185 -7.83 -24.93 14.48
C ILE A 185 -6.58 -25.67 14.96
N LEU A 186 -5.83 -26.29 14.03
CA LEU A 186 -4.62 -27.03 14.36
C LEU A 186 -3.49 -26.12 14.84
N SER A 187 -3.53 -24.84 14.45
CA SER A 187 -2.58 -23.81 14.87
C SER A 187 -3.05 -23.06 16.12
N GLN A 188 -3.85 -23.67 16.99
CA GLN A 188 -4.27 -23.06 18.26
C GLN A 188 -3.37 -23.49 19.43
N ALA A 189 -2.91 -22.52 20.22
CA ALA A 189 -2.09 -22.78 21.41
C ALA A 189 -2.88 -23.50 22.53
N THR A 190 -4.16 -23.16 22.69
CA THR A 190 -5.05 -23.71 23.72
C THR A 190 -6.51 -23.60 23.27
N ASN A 191 -7.45 -24.04 24.09
CA ASN A 191 -8.87 -23.85 23.78
C ASN A 191 -9.27 -22.37 23.90
N ARG A 192 -10.29 -21.96 23.13
CA ARG A 192 -10.73 -20.55 23.03
C ARG A 192 -11.08 -19.93 24.39
N ALA A 193 -11.70 -20.68 25.31
CA ALA A 193 -12.03 -20.15 26.64
C ALA A 193 -10.78 -19.78 27.46
N LYS A 194 -9.77 -20.64 27.50
CA LYS A 194 -8.48 -20.32 28.13
C LYS A 194 -7.76 -19.18 27.42
N ALA A 195 -7.83 -19.17 26.08
CA ALA A 195 -7.22 -18.13 25.28
C ALA A 195 -7.83 -16.75 25.55
N VAL A 196 -9.16 -16.65 25.67
CA VAL A 196 -9.86 -15.41 26.08
C VAL A 196 -9.33 -14.91 27.42
N MET A 197 -9.19 -15.78 28.41
CA MET A 197 -8.63 -15.40 29.72
C MET A 197 -7.19 -14.87 29.59
N LEU A 198 -6.34 -15.55 28.81
CA LEU A 198 -4.97 -15.10 28.54
C LEU A 198 -4.93 -13.75 27.81
N SER A 199 -5.79 -13.55 26.81
CA SER A 199 -5.94 -12.30 26.06
C SER A 199 -6.33 -11.15 26.99
N VAL A 200 -7.32 -11.36 27.87
CA VAL A 200 -7.73 -10.38 28.87
C VAL A 200 -6.57 -10.04 29.80
N MET A 201 -5.83 -11.03 30.31
CA MET A 201 -4.69 -10.78 31.21
C MET A 201 -3.54 -10.02 30.53
N LEU A 202 -3.28 -10.26 29.24
CA LEU A 202 -2.26 -9.52 28.50
C LEU A 202 -2.70 -8.08 28.25
N LEU A 203 -3.94 -7.87 27.81
CA LEU A 203 -4.49 -6.54 27.55
C LEU A 203 -4.63 -5.73 28.84
N GLU A 204 -5.03 -6.36 29.95
CA GLU A 204 -5.04 -5.75 31.28
C GLU A 204 -3.66 -5.18 31.62
N GLN A 205 -2.60 -5.97 31.43
CA GLN A 205 -1.23 -5.52 31.70
C GLN A 205 -0.78 -4.38 30.77
N VAL A 206 -1.19 -4.39 29.50
CA VAL A 206 -0.94 -3.29 28.56
C VAL A 206 -1.63 -2.01 29.03
N LEU A 207 -2.91 -2.09 29.39
CA LEU A 207 -3.69 -0.95 29.88
C LEU A 207 -3.10 -0.41 31.18
N LEU A 208 -2.71 -1.28 32.11
CA LEU A 208 -2.04 -0.89 33.35
C LEU A 208 -0.68 -0.22 33.10
N ASP A 209 0.15 -0.75 32.20
CA ASP A 209 1.45 -0.14 31.87
C ASP A 209 1.25 1.26 31.27
N LEU A 210 0.30 1.43 30.35
CA LEU A 210 -0.01 2.73 29.78
C LEU A 210 -0.61 3.72 30.82
N SER A 211 -1.44 3.23 31.75
CA SER A 211 -2.16 4.07 32.72
C SER A 211 -1.26 4.78 33.72
N LYS A 212 -0.01 4.31 33.85
CA LYS A 212 1.03 4.95 34.68
C LYS A 212 1.43 6.33 34.16
N ASP A 213 1.36 6.53 32.85
CA ASP A 213 1.85 7.73 32.18
C ASP A 213 0.72 8.58 31.56
N PHE A 214 -0.44 7.97 31.24
CA PHE A 214 -1.50 8.61 30.45
C PHE A 214 -2.90 8.36 31.01
N ASN A 215 -3.83 9.28 30.69
CA ASN A 215 -5.26 9.06 30.86
C ASN A 215 -5.76 8.18 29.71
N ILE A 216 -6.46 7.09 30.05
CA ILE A 216 -6.85 6.08 29.06
C ILE A 216 -8.37 6.04 28.90
N SER A 217 -8.78 6.09 27.65
CA SER A 217 -10.06 5.55 27.21
C SER A 217 -9.86 4.32 26.32
N VAL A 218 -10.83 3.40 26.30
CA VAL A 218 -10.78 2.17 25.50
C VAL A 218 -12.03 2.11 24.62
N ALA A 219 -11.82 1.94 23.32
CA ALA A 219 -12.86 1.73 22.32
C ALA A 219 -12.56 0.45 21.56
N SER A 220 -13.58 -0.29 21.14
CA SER A 220 -13.36 -1.50 20.37
C SER A 220 -14.48 -1.79 19.40
N VAL A 221 -14.08 -2.34 18.26
CA VAL A 221 -14.98 -3.00 17.33
C VAL A 221 -14.58 -4.46 17.17
N ILE A 222 -15.51 -5.29 16.74
CA ILE A 222 -15.32 -6.72 16.54
C ILE A 222 -14.69 -6.98 15.17
N GLY A 223 -13.92 -8.06 15.08
CA GLY A 223 -13.43 -8.61 13.83
C GLY A 223 -14.16 -9.90 13.45
N ASN A 224 -13.91 -10.36 12.22
CA ASN A 224 -14.60 -11.55 11.71
C ASN A 224 -14.03 -12.85 12.24
N GLU A 225 -12.77 -12.95 12.64
CA GLU A 225 -12.13 -14.20 13.08
C GLU A 225 -12.52 -14.57 14.52
N SER A 226 -12.88 -13.58 15.33
CA SER A 226 -13.29 -13.79 16.72
C SER A 226 -14.77 -14.13 16.91
N ARG A 227 -15.53 -14.38 15.84
CA ARG A 227 -16.94 -14.80 15.97
C ARG A 227 -17.10 -16.19 16.60
N ILE A 228 -18.21 -16.37 17.30
CA ILE A 228 -18.62 -17.66 17.90
C ILE A 228 -19.39 -18.50 16.88
N THR A 229 -20.24 -17.85 16.07
CA THR A 229 -21.02 -18.49 15.00
C THR A 229 -20.29 -18.46 13.67
N GLU A 230 -20.62 -19.38 12.74
CA GLU A 230 -19.96 -19.45 11.43
C GLU A 230 -20.26 -18.23 10.55
N ASP A 231 -21.45 -17.65 10.68
CA ASP A 231 -21.94 -16.55 9.86
C ASP A 231 -21.42 -15.18 10.29
N ILE A 232 -21.30 -14.27 9.33
CA ILE A 232 -21.00 -12.86 9.62
C ILE A 232 -22.33 -12.14 9.87
N GLY A 233 -22.58 -11.78 11.12
CA GLY A 233 -23.73 -10.99 11.53
C GLY A 233 -23.57 -9.51 11.18
N TRP A 234 -24.55 -8.95 10.48
CA TRP A 234 -24.69 -7.50 10.28
C TRP A 234 -25.67 -6.85 11.27
N CYS A 235 -26.45 -7.67 11.97
CA CYS A 235 -27.27 -7.24 13.10
C CYS A 235 -26.41 -7.21 14.36
N GLU A 236 -26.62 -6.21 15.21
CA GLU A 236 -25.83 -5.98 16.42
C GLU A 236 -25.80 -7.19 17.36
N ASP A 237 -26.95 -7.85 17.58
CA ASP A 237 -27.02 -9.02 18.47
C ASP A 237 -26.13 -10.17 17.96
N VAL A 238 -26.18 -10.44 16.65
CA VAL A 238 -25.38 -11.50 16.02
C VAL A 238 -23.90 -11.10 15.95
N ALA A 239 -23.63 -9.83 15.67
CA ALA A 239 -22.28 -9.27 15.65
C ALA A 239 -21.63 -9.36 17.04
N SER A 240 -22.37 -9.05 18.10
CA SER A 240 -21.88 -9.07 19.48
C SER A 240 -21.61 -10.48 20.05
N ASP A 241 -22.10 -11.54 19.39
CA ASP A 241 -21.78 -12.94 19.72
C ASP A 241 -20.36 -13.31 19.23
N ASN A 242 -19.38 -12.66 19.86
CA ASN A 242 -18.00 -12.58 19.41
C ASN A 242 -17.05 -12.50 20.60
N TYR A 243 -15.92 -13.20 20.51
CA TYR A 243 -14.89 -13.21 21.55
C TYR A 243 -14.22 -11.84 21.74
N ASP A 244 -14.15 -10.99 20.72
CA ASP A 244 -13.66 -9.61 20.86
C ASP A 244 -14.57 -8.81 21.81
N PHE A 245 -15.89 -8.96 21.64
CA PHE A 245 -16.88 -8.32 22.49
C PHE A 245 -16.77 -8.86 23.93
N ILE A 246 -16.65 -10.18 24.10
CA ILE A 246 -16.42 -10.80 25.42
C ILE A 246 -15.16 -10.22 26.07
N ILE A 247 -14.02 -10.18 25.37
CA ILE A 247 -12.77 -9.64 25.88
C ILE A 247 -12.95 -8.17 26.33
N HIS A 248 -13.63 -7.35 25.53
CA HIS A 248 -13.94 -5.96 25.91
C HIS A 248 -14.76 -5.90 27.20
N GLN A 249 -15.84 -6.68 27.32
CA GLN A 249 -16.71 -6.65 28.49
C GLN A 249 -15.99 -7.14 29.76
N PHE A 250 -15.12 -8.14 29.63
CA PHE A 250 -14.27 -8.60 30.73
C PHE A 250 -13.32 -7.49 31.20
N LEU A 251 -12.61 -6.84 30.28
CA LEU A 251 -11.72 -5.72 30.61
C LEU A 251 -12.50 -4.57 31.27
N LYS A 252 -13.64 -4.18 30.69
CA LYS A 252 -14.52 -3.15 31.26
C LYS A 252 -14.92 -3.48 32.69
N LYS A 253 -15.29 -4.74 32.96
CA LYS A 253 -15.67 -5.20 34.30
C LYS A 253 -14.51 -5.15 35.29
N LEU A 254 -13.30 -5.56 34.87
CA LEU A 254 -12.09 -5.51 35.71
C LEU A 254 -11.73 -4.06 36.10
N PHE A 255 -11.95 -3.11 35.21
CA PHE A 255 -11.56 -1.70 35.38
C PHE A 255 -12.68 -0.79 35.89
N VAL A 256 -13.82 -1.34 36.33
CA VAL A 256 -15.01 -0.55 36.76
C VAL A 256 -14.71 0.48 37.86
N ASN A 257 -13.77 0.16 38.77
CA ASN A 257 -13.36 1.05 39.87
C ASN A 257 -12.04 1.78 39.59
N SER A 258 -11.62 1.82 38.33
CA SER A 258 -10.37 2.47 37.89
C SER A 258 -10.64 3.81 37.21
N LYS A 259 -9.57 4.55 36.87
CA LYS A 259 -9.66 5.77 36.06
C LYS A 259 -9.77 5.50 34.55
N ILE A 260 -9.63 4.24 34.12
CA ILE A 260 -9.69 3.85 32.72
C ILE A 260 -11.15 3.84 32.28
N LYS A 261 -11.46 4.58 31.22
CA LYS A 261 -12.84 4.71 30.71
C LYS A 261 -13.06 3.79 29.53
N PHE A 262 -14.15 3.04 29.53
CA PHE A 262 -14.54 2.20 28.40
C PHE A 262 -15.71 2.86 27.69
N PHE A 263 -15.66 2.91 26.36
CA PHE A 263 -16.74 3.44 25.54
C PHE A 263 -17.72 2.33 25.17
N ASP A 264 -18.99 2.55 25.50
CA ASP A 264 -20.10 1.78 24.95
C ASP A 264 -20.46 2.31 23.56
N GLY A 265 -20.66 1.41 22.62
CA GLY A 265 -20.97 1.73 21.23
C GLY A 265 -21.43 0.48 20.49
N GLN A 266 -21.70 0.64 19.20
CA GLN A 266 -21.98 -0.49 18.33
C GLN A 266 -20.71 -1.33 18.17
N ALA A 267 -20.88 -2.65 18.17
CA ALA A 267 -19.82 -3.63 18.06
C ALA A 267 -19.11 -3.54 16.70
N THR A 268 -19.80 -3.13 15.65
CA THR A 268 -19.29 -3.13 14.28
C THR A 268 -18.56 -1.84 13.89
N GLU A 269 -19.03 -0.69 14.36
CA GLU A 269 -18.48 0.63 14.05
C GLU A 269 -18.58 1.55 15.27
N GLN A 270 -17.51 2.28 15.58
CA GLN A 270 -17.50 3.21 16.72
C GLN A 270 -16.82 4.52 16.34
N VAL A 271 -17.33 5.65 16.81
CA VAL A 271 -16.72 6.97 16.58
C VAL A 271 -16.11 7.48 17.88
N VAL A 272 -14.87 7.94 17.82
CA VAL A 272 -14.14 8.54 18.94
C VAL A 272 -13.71 9.94 18.55
N GLU A 273 -13.93 10.91 19.44
CA GLU A 273 -13.44 12.28 19.26
C GLU A 273 -12.11 12.48 20.01
N LEU A 274 -11.08 12.93 19.29
CA LEU A 274 -9.79 13.32 19.88
C LEU A 274 -9.31 14.63 19.28
N ALA A 275 -8.92 15.56 20.17
CA ALA A 275 -8.45 16.89 19.78
C ALA A 275 -9.40 17.62 18.78
N GLY A 276 -10.71 17.40 18.88
CA GLY A 276 -11.72 18.02 18.00
C GLY A 276 -11.84 17.38 16.61
N GLN A 277 -11.20 16.22 16.39
CA GLN A 277 -11.35 15.41 15.18
C GLN A 277 -12.14 14.14 15.51
N TYR A 278 -13.00 13.70 14.59
CA TYR A 278 -13.82 12.49 14.72
C TYR A 278 -13.19 11.33 13.95
N ILE A 279 -12.84 10.27 14.67
CA ILE A 279 -12.20 9.08 14.13
C ILE A 279 -13.18 7.92 14.17
N LEU A 280 -13.41 7.30 13.02
CA LEU A 280 -14.22 6.10 12.89
C LEU A 280 -13.34 4.86 13.02
N LEU A 281 -13.74 3.95 13.89
CA LEU A 281 -13.17 2.64 14.10
C LEU A 281 -14.05 1.62 13.36
N VAL A 282 -13.43 0.82 12.50
CA VAL A 282 -14.05 -0.33 11.83
C VAL A 282 -13.04 -1.46 11.75
N HIS A 283 -13.46 -2.73 11.71
CA HIS A 283 -12.50 -3.80 11.45
C HIS A 283 -11.99 -3.79 10.00
N GLY A 284 -12.91 -3.60 9.04
CA GLY A 284 -12.56 -3.41 7.62
C GLY A 284 -13.17 -4.41 6.65
N ASN A 285 -14.10 -5.27 7.08
CA ASN A 285 -14.83 -6.21 6.19
C ASN A 285 -15.52 -5.52 5.01
N GLN A 286 -16.01 -4.30 5.24
CA GLN A 286 -16.68 -3.47 4.25
C GLN A 286 -15.71 -2.79 3.26
N VAL A 287 -14.40 -2.90 3.48
CA VAL A 287 -13.38 -2.17 2.73
C VAL A 287 -12.71 -3.05 1.67
N LYS A 288 -13.02 -2.80 0.41
CA LYS A 288 -12.50 -3.60 -0.71
C LYS A 288 -11.03 -3.26 -0.98
N LYS A 289 -10.15 -4.27 -0.98
CA LYS A 289 -8.69 -4.13 -1.22
C LYS A 289 -8.36 -3.31 -2.48
N SER A 290 -9.05 -3.55 -3.60
CA SER A 290 -8.80 -2.87 -4.89
C SER A 290 -9.38 -1.45 -4.98
N LYS A 291 -10.30 -1.09 -4.08
CA LYS A 291 -11.04 0.18 -4.10
C LYS A 291 -11.04 0.86 -2.73
N MET A 292 -9.92 0.74 -2.01
CA MET A 292 -9.75 1.21 -0.64
C MET A 292 -10.28 2.63 -0.45
N GLU A 293 -9.79 3.61 -1.22
CA GLU A 293 -10.21 5.01 -1.04
C GLU A 293 -11.69 5.24 -1.34
N GLN A 294 -12.22 4.62 -2.40
CA GLN A 294 -13.65 4.73 -2.74
C GLN A 294 -14.53 4.12 -1.65
N SER A 295 -14.12 2.97 -1.09
CA SER A 295 -14.79 2.35 0.06
C SER A 295 -14.76 3.25 1.29
N ILE A 296 -13.61 3.84 1.62
CA ILE A 296 -13.48 4.79 2.74
C ILE A 296 -14.36 6.02 2.53
N GLN A 297 -14.32 6.64 1.35
CA GLN A 297 -15.15 7.81 1.05
C GLN A 297 -16.65 7.49 1.11
N SER A 298 -17.04 6.27 0.72
CA SER A 298 -18.43 5.81 0.84
C SER A 298 -18.86 5.63 2.30
N ILE A 299 -17.97 5.12 3.16
CA ILE A 299 -18.21 5.00 4.61
C ILE A 299 -18.33 6.39 5.25
N ILE A 300 -17.42 7.31 4.93
CA ILE A 300 -17.48 8.71 5.39
C ILE A 300 -18.77 9.36 4.91
N GLY A 301 -19.16 9.15 3.65
CA GLY A 301 -20.41 9.64 3.07
C GLY A 301 -21.66 9.13 3.80
N LYS A 302 -21.68 7.84 4.18
CA LYS A 302 -22.76 7.24 4.99
C LYS A 302 -22.93 7.96 6.32
N TRP A 303 -21.82 8.20 7.04
CA TRP A 303 -21.86 8.89 8.33
C TRP A 303 -22.21 10.38 8.19
N SER A 304 -21.70 11.04 7.14
CA SER A 304 -22.03 12.43 6.81
C SER A 304 -23.53 12.61 6.53
N ALA A 305 -24.16 11.67 5.82
CA ALA A 305 -25.61 11.66 5.58
C ALA A 305 -26.42 11.52 6.88
N ASN A 306 -25.84 10.91 7.92
CA ASN A 306 -26.42 10.82 9.27
C ASN A 306 -26.03 12.00 10.18
N GLY A 307 -25.41 13.06 9.63
CA GLY A 307 -25.04 14.27 10.37
C GLY A 307 -23.74 14.16 11.18
N VAL A 308 -22.98 13.07 11.03
CA VAL A 308 -21.70 12.87 11.72
C VAL A 308 -20.56 13.07 10.73
N LYS A 309 -19.76 14.10 10.95
CA LYS A 309 -18.55 14.33 10.15
C LYS A 309 -17.43 13.43 10.64
N ILE A 310 -16.92 12.56 9.78
CA ILE A 310 -15.75 11.73 10.05
C ILE A 310 -14.52 12.35 9.40
N ASP A 311 -13.48 12.62 10.18
CA ASP A 311 -12.23 13.20 9.69
C ASP A 311 -11.18 12.12 9.33
N PHE A 312 -11.24 10.95 9.99
CA PHE A 312 -10.30 9.85 9.75
C PHE A 312 -10.91 8.48 10.05
N VAL A 313 -10.49 7.45 9.33
CA VAL A 313 -10.96 6.06 9.53
C VAL A 313 -9.78 5.15 9.87
N ILE A 314 -9.89 4.35 10.94
CA ILE A 314 -8.89 3.34 11.28
C ILE A 314 -9.45 1.92 11.16
N SER A 315 -8.64 0.99 10.63
CA SER A 315 -9.05 -0.39 10.39
C SER A 315 -7.92 -1.42 10.44
N GLY A 316 -8.26 -2.71 10.34
CA GLY A 316 -7.37 -3.87 10.34
C GLY A 316 -7.61 -4.81 9.17
N HIS A 317 -7.83 -6.10 9.48
CA HIS A 317 -8.30 -7.19 8.64
C HIS A 317 -7.30 -7.75 7.61
N LEU A 318 -6.58 -6.88 6.90
CA LEU A 318 -5.72 -7.31 5.77
C LEU A 318 -4.24 -7.49 6.17
N HIS A 319 -3.93 -7.43 7.46
CA HIS A 319 -2.60 -7.69 8.05
C HIS A 319 -1.45 -6.93 7.37
N SER A 320 -1.74 -5.74 6.85
CA SER A 320 -0.83 -4.94 6.06
C SER A 320 -1.05 -3.46 6.35
N CYS A 321 -0.04 -2.83 6.96
CA CYS A 321 -0.11 -1.42 7.28
C CYS A 321 -0.20 -0.56 6.02
N ARG A 322 -1.18 0.34 5.98
CA ARG A 322 -1.30 1.38 4.96
C ARG A 322 -1.83 2.65 5.61
N ILE A 323 -1.11 3.75 5.45
CA ILE A 323 -1.49 5.07 5.97
C ILE A 323 -1.74 5.96 4.74
N GLY A 324 -2.94 6.51 4.65
CA GLY A 324 -3.34 7.47 3.63
C GLY A 324 -3.92 8.73 4.26
N ASP A 325 -4.51 9.59 3.43
CA ASP A 325 -4.94 10.92 3.87
C ASP A 325 -6.13 10.85 4.85
N TYR A 326 -7.13 10.02 4.55
CA TYR A 326 -8.37 9.89 5.34
C TYR A 326 -8.50 8.57 6.09
N PHE A 327 -7.49 7.69 6.00
CA PHE A 327 -7.55 6.41 6.67
C PHE A 327 -6.18 5.88 7.06
N ALA A 328 -6.17 4.98 8.04
CA ALA A 328 -5.04 4.10 8.29
C ALA A 328 -5.50 2.69 8.59
N ARG A 329 -4.91 1.72 7.90
CA ARG A 329 -5.06 0.31 8.18
C ARG A 329 -3.84 -0.17 8.96
N SER A 330 -4.04 -0.84 10.08
CA SER A 330 -2.97 -1.51 10.85
C SER A 330 -2.57 -2.83 10.20
N ALA A 331 -1.43 -3.36 10.62
CA ALA A 331 -1.07 -4.73 10.34
C ALA A 331 -1.46 -5.63 11.53
N SER A 332 -0.99 -6.87 11.52
CA SER A 332 -1.22 -7.85 12.59
C SER A 332 -0.07 -7.89 13.60
N LEU A 333 -0.41 -8.21 14.85
CA LEU A 333 0.57 -8.52 15.90
C LEU A 333 1.29 -9.85 15.62
N GLY A 334 0.60 -10.81 15.01
CA GLY A 334 1.12 -12.13 14.61
C GLY A 334 2.12 -12.05 13.46
N GLY A 335 1.95 -11.09 12.54
CA GLY A 335 2.75 -10.98 11.32
C GLY A 335 2.28 -11.97 10.25
N GLY A 336 3.18 -12.39 9.36
CA GLY A 336 2.85 -13.36 8.32
C GLY A 336 2.71 -14.78 8.85
N ASN A 337 1.61 -15.45 8.53
CA ASN A 337 1.37 -16.88 8.78
C ASN A 337 1.43 -17.71 7.48
N ALA A 338 1.35 -19.03 7.59
CA ALA A 338 1.46 -19.94 6.46
C ALA A 338 0.43 -19.64 5.36
N TYR A 339 -0.82 -19.32 5.74
CA TYR A 339 -1.85 -18.95 4.77
C TYR A 339 -1.48 -17.67 3.99
N SER A 340 -1.08 -16.61 4.69
CA SER A 340 -0.68 -15.36 4.04
C SER A 340 0.56 -15.55 3.14
N ASN A 341 1.54 -16.34 3.56
CA ASN A 341 2.78 -16.55 2.83
C ASN A 341 2.61 -17.50 1.64
N ASP A 342 2.03 -18.67 1.86
CA ASP A 342 2.03 -19.76 0.89
C ASP A 342 0.78 -19.72 0.00
N ALA A 343 -0.39 -19.41 0.55
CA ALA A 343 -1.64 -19.35 -0.23
C ALA A 343 -1.84 -17.98 -0.92
N LEU A 344 -1.52 -16.88 -0.23
CA LEU A 344 -1.76 -15.53 -0.76
C LEU A 344 -0.51 -14.86 -1.35
N GLN A 345 0.69 -15.39 -1.10
CA GLN A 345 1.97 -14.80 -1.51
C GLN A 345 2.15 -13.36 -0.99
N LEU A 346 1.63 -13.11 0.22
CA LEU A 346 1.70 -11.83 0.91
C LEU A 346 2.62 -11.93 2.11
N TYR A 347 3.89 -11.59 1.89
CA TYR A 347 4.85 -11.47 2.97
C TYR A 347 4.52 -10.25 3.84
N SER A 348 4.38 -10.45 5.16
CA SER A 348 4.08 -9.38 6.11
C SER A 348 4.93 -9.48 7.37
N ARG A 349 5.20 -8.31 7.96
CA ARG A 349 5.94 -8.17 9.23
C ARG A 349 4.97 -7.81 10.34
N ALA A 350 5.21 -8.32 11.54
CA ALA A 350 4.44 -7.95 12.71
C ALA A 350 4.57 -6.45 12.99
N SER A 351 3.44 -5.75 13.15
CA SER A 351 3.42 -4.32 13.46
C SER A 351 2.06 -3.84 13.95
N GLN A 352 2.06 -2.72 14.67
CA GLN A 352 0.86 -2.01 15.12
C GLN A 352 1.03 -0.51 14.89
N ASN A 353 -0.06 0.26 14.91
CA ASN A 353 -0.04 1.67 14.56
C ASN A 353 -0.24 2.60 15.77
N LEU A 354 0.34 3.79 15.69
CA LEU A 354 0.08 4.91 16.58
C LEU A 354 -0.42 6.09 15.75
N HIS A 355 -1.47 6.75 16.20
CA HIS A 355 -2.00 7.96 15.57
C HIS A 355 -2.01 9.10 16.57
N ILE A 356 -1.47 10.26 16.20
CA ILE A 356 -1.42 11.47 17.04
C ILE A 356 -2.24 12.54 16.33
N PHE A 357 -3.19 13.15 17.05
CA PHE A 357 -4.12 14.15 16.53
C PHE A 357 -3.91 15.47 17.26
N PHE A 358 -3.89 16.55 16.48
CA PHE A 358 -3.68 17.90 16.96
C PHE A 358 -4.95 18.73 16.80
N SER A 359 -5.16 19.69 17.69
CA SER A 359 -6.36 20.55 17.70
C SER A 359 -6.49 21.52 16.53
N ASP A 360 -5.48 21.59 15.66
CA ASP A 360 -5.51 22.36 14.42
C ASP A 360 -5.92 21.52 13.20
N GLY A 361 -6.33 20.27 13.40
CA GLY A 361 -6.72 19.34 12.34
C GLY A 361 -5.56 18.53 11.76
N ASN A 362 -4.32 18.78 12.18
CA ASN A 362 -3.19 17.96 11.79
C ASN A 362 -3.23 16.58 12.47
N ARG A 363 -2.57 15.62 11.83
CA ARG A 363 -2.47 14.25 12.34
C ARG A 363 -1.19 13.57 11.84
N ASP A 364 -0.56 12.80 12.71
CA ASP A 364 0.57 11.95 12.38
C ASP A 364 0.19 10.49 12.62
N SER A 365 0.52 9.62 11.68
CA SER A 365 0.29 8.17 11.81
C SER A 365 1.60 7.42 11.61
N ILE A 366 1.89 6.49 12.50
CA ILE A 366 3.20 5.83 12.58
C ILE A 366 2.98 4.33 12.69
N LYS A 367 3.65 3.58 11.81
CA LYS A 367 3.77 2.12 11.92
C LYS A 367 4.92 1.77 12.86
N ILE A 368 4.65 0.96 13.88
CA ILE A 368 5.66 0.44 14.79
C ILE A 368 5.99 -1.01 14.43
N ASP A 369 7.23 -1.29 14.04
CA ASP A 369 7.69 -2.65 13.70
C ASP A 369 7.93 -3.49 14.96
N LEU A 370 7.29 -4.65 15.00
CA LEU A 370 7.28 -5.58 16.14
C LEU A 370 7.89 -6.95 15.78
N GLN A 371 8.54 -7.10 14.63
CA GLN A 371 9.02 -8.41 14.18
C GLN A 371 10.05 -8.99 15.15
N ASN A 372 11.05 -8.17 15.51
CA ASN A 372 12.19 -8.58 16.32
C ASN A 372 11.97 -8.16 17.78
N VAL A 373 12.04 -9.11 18.71
CA VAL A 373 11.70 -8.94 20.14
C VAL A 373 12.61 -9.73 21.08
N GLU A 374 13.80 -10.11 20.62
CA GLU A 374 14.76 -10.94 21.34
C GLU A 374 15.14 -10.33 22.69
N ASP A 375 15.42 -9.03 22.70
CA ASP A 375 15.84 -8.25 23.89
C ASP A 375 14.67 -7.76 24.75
N ILE A 376 13.44 -8.18 24.43
CA ILE A 376 12.24 -7.69 25.11
C ILE A 376 11.80 -8.69 26.17
N VAL A 377 11.81 -8.25 27.42
CA VAL A 377 11.21 -8.98 28.54
C VAL A 377 9.68 -8.96 28.36
N PRO A 378 9.01 -10.13 28.30
CA PRO A 378 7.56 -10.19 28.14
C PRO A 378 6.83 -9.66 29.39
N TYR A 379 5.57 -9.28 29.22
CA TYR A 379 4.62 -9.27 30.33
C TYR A 379 4.45 -10.69 30.90
N PRO A 380 4.33 -10.85 32.23
CA PRO A 380 3.98 -12.12 32.85
C PRO A 380 2.78 -12.82 32.20
N ILE A 381 2.90 -14.13 31.97
CA ILE A 381 1.84 -14.99 31.41
C ILE A 381 1.65 -16.19 32.32
N VAL A 382 0.40 -16.59 32.52
CA VAL A 382 0.05 -17.82 33.27
C VAL A 382 0.22 -19.02 32.35
N LYS A 383 1.40 -19.65 32.42
CA LYS A 383 1.78 -20.79 31.56
C LYS A 383 0.83 -21.98 31.68
N GLU A 384 0.14 -22.14 32.81
CA GLU A 384 -0.86 -23.21 33.00
C GLU A 384 -2.05 -23.11 32.03
N LEU A 385 -2.41 -21.89 31.62
CA LEU A 385 -3.53 -21.66 30.69
C LEU A 385 -3.11 -21.87 29.23
N GLU A 386 -1.82 -21.69 28.93
CA GLU A 386 -1.22 -21.88 27.60
C GLU A 386 -1.10 -23.38 27.24
N ALA A 387 -1.04 -24.28 28.23
CA ALA A 387 -0.90 -25.71 27.97
C ALA A 387 -2.16 -26.30 27.29
N TYR A 388 -2.04 -26.57 25.98
CA TYR A 388 -3.04 -27.27 25.14
C TYR A 388 -3.56 -28.55 25.79
N ASN A 389 -2.65 -29.30 26.44
CA ASN A 389 -2.98 -30.55 27.11
C ASN A 389 -2.73 -30.43 28.62
N ALA A 390 -3.62 -29.70 29.30
CA ALA A 390 -3.59 -29.60 30.77
C ALA A 390 -3.53 -30.99 31.44
N LYS A 391 -4.10 -32.05 30.81
CA LYS A 391 -4.01 -33.43 31.32
C LYS A 391 -2.60 -34.03 31.25
N SER A 392 -1.73 -33.63 30.33
CA SER A 392 -0.33 -34.12 30.26
C SER A 392 0.62 -33.26 31.08
N ALA A 393 0.44 -31.94 31.12
CA ALA A 393 1.20 -31.06 32.02
C ALA A 393 0.90 -31.37 33.50
N ASP A 394 -0.36 -31.66 33.84
CA ASP A 394 -0.76 -32.10 35.18
C ASP A 394 -0.21 -33.48 35.57
N LYS A 395 0.05 -34.37 34.60
CA LYS A 395 0.67 -35.68 34.86
C LYS A 395 2.16 -35.56 35.21
N ALA A 396 2.81 -34.47 34.81
CA ALA A 396 4.21 -34.18 35.16
C ALA A 396 4.36 -33.51 36.54
N LYS A 397 3.28 -32.95 37.11
CA LYS A 397 3.28 -32.38 38.45
C LYS A 397 3.06 -33.49 39.50
N LYS A 398 3.92 -33.58 40.52
CA LYS A 398 3.66 -34.42 41.71
C LYS A 398 2.39 -33.91 42.40
N LYS A 399 1.26 -34.59 42.23
CA LYS A 399 0.00 -34.26 42.91
C LYS A 399 0.00 -34.89 44.30
N THR A 400 0.02 -34.07 45.34
CA THR A 400 -0.34 -34.50 46.70
C THR A 400 -1.84 -34.26 46.87
N THR A 401 -2.65 -35.27 46.53
CA THR A 401 -4.11 -35.19 46.69
C THR A 401 -4.46 -35.55 48.13
N VAL A 402 -4.40 -34.58 49.03
CA VAL A 402 -5.12 -34.67 50.31
C VAL A 402 -5.98 -33.42 50.43
N HIS A 403 -7.23 -33.52 49.99
CA HIS A 403 -8.26 -32.57 50.34
C HIS A 403 -8.93 -33.09 51.62
N LYS A 404 -8.34 -32.75 52.77
CA LYS A 404 -8.93 -33.07 54.08
C LYS A 404 -9.99 -32.02 54.38
N ILE A 405 -11.25 -32.33 54.09
CA ILE A 405 -12.37 -31.60 54.67
C ILE A 405 -12.42 -32.02 56.14
N VAL A 406 -12.00 -31.13 57.03
CA VAL A 406 -12.28 -31.27 58.46
C VAL A 406 -13.70 -30.73 58.64
N ILE A 407 -14.62 -31.61 59.02
CA ILE A 407 -15.93 -31.19 59.55
C ILE A 407 -15.72 -30.77 61.00
#